data_AF-A0A932PD94-F1
#
_entry.id   AF-A0A932PD94-F1
#
_cell.length_a   1.000
_cell.length_b   1.000
_cell.length_c   1.000
_cell.angle_alpha   90.00
_cell.angle_beta   90.00
_cell.angle_gamma   90.00
#
_symmetry.space_group_name_H-M   'P 1'
#
loop_
_entity.id
_entity.type
_entity.pdbx_description
1 polymer ?
#
loop_
_entity_poly.entity_id
_entity_poly.type
_entity_poly.pdbx_seq_one_letter_code
_entity_poly.pdbx_strand_id
1 'polypeptide(L)'
;DRPALSLPVAQNIVDVLTTFGWRESRQNPITVRDETPTPLQPLILANGVVGSRITRLSDDSSITELCLEDRPLSDLVRAVFLQLLSRPPTSDEQQMFVDLLDEDFAQRRGTGSAATAKRRPRRTTAVSWSNHLSPEATRIKIELEQEARAGDPPTERLRPEWRERMEDMLWSLVNSPEFVFVP
;
A
#
# COMPACT_ATOMS: atom_id res chain seq x y z
N ASP A 1 -11.89 -23.19 -12.36
CA ASP A 1 -11.29 -22.64 -11.13
C ASP A 1 -12.24 -22.78 -9.95
N ARG A 2 -11.76 -22.78 -8.70
CA ARG A 2 -12.62 -22.86 -7.49
C ARG A 2 -12.67 -21.48 -6.80
N PRO A 3 -13.49 -20.54 -7.27
CA PRO A 3 -13.51 -19.16 -6.77
C PRO A 3 -13.79 -19.09 -5.26
N ALA A 4 -14.54 -20.05 -4.72
CA ALA A 4 -14.79 -20.17 -3.29
C ALA A 4 -13.53 -20.42 -2.43
N LEU A 5 -12.41 -20.89 -2.99
CA LEU A 5 -11.16 -21.13 -2.26
C LEU A 5 -10.14 -20.01 -2.45
N SER A 6 -10.50 -18.92 -3.16
CA SER A 6 -9.58 -17.80 -3.37
C SER A 6 -9.20 -17.12 -2.05
N LEU A 7 -8.01 -16.52 -2.02
CA LEU A 7 -7.53 -15.67 -0.94
C LEU A 7 -7.27 -14.27 -1.51
N PRO A 8 -8.30 -13.42 -1.70
CA PRO A 8 -8.19 -12.23 -2.54
C PRO A 8 -7.06 -11.26 -2.15
N VAL A 9 -6.86 -11.01 -0.85
CA VAL A 9 -5.76 -10.17 -0.37
C VAL A 9 -4.40 -10.79 -0.67
N ALA A 10 -4.25 -12.10 -0.44
CA ALA A 10 -3.00 -12.79 -0.69
C ALA A 10 -2.68 -12.84 -2.20
N GLN A 11 -3.71 -13.02 -3.04
CA GLN A 11 -3.55 -13.04 -4.49
C GLN A 11 -2.94 -11.73 -5.00
N ASN A 12 -3.47 -10.57 -4.58
CA ASN A 12 -2.91 -9.27 -4.99
C ASN A 12 -1.42 -9.12 -4.63
N ILE A 13 -0.99 -9.67 -3.49
CA ILE A 13 0.42 -9.65 -3.07
C ILE A 13 1.25 -10.62 -3.92
N VAL A 14 0.73 -11.84 -4.12
CA VAL A 14 1.38 -12.87 -4.95
C VAL A 14 1.56 -12.37 -6.39
N ASP A 15 0.60 -11.63 -6.94
CA ASP A 15 0.67 -11.08 -8.28
C ASP A 15 1.86 -10.11 -8.39
N VAL A 16 2.00 -9.17 -7.45
CA VAL A 16 3.16 -8.26 -7.37
C VAL A 16 4.45 -9.05 -7.22
N LEU A 17 4.53 -9.97 -6.24
CA LEU A 17 5.74 -10.75 -6.01
C LEU A 17 6.15 -11.53 -7.28
N THR A 18 5.19 -12.11 -7.99
CA THR A 18 5.43 -12.87 -9.22
C THR A 18 5.93 -11.97 -10.34
N THR A 19 5.36 -10.77 -10.49
CA THR A 19 5.86 -9.75 -11.43
C THR A 19 7.30 -9.31 -11.12
N PHE A 20 7.71 -9.37 -9.85
CA PHE A 20 9.08 -9.13 -9.40
C PHE A 20 9.93 -10.42 -9.28
N GLY A 21 9.51 -11.51 -9.93
CA GLY A 21 10.31 -12.73 -10.10
C GLY A 21 10.19 -13.77 -8.98
N TRP A 22 9.30 -13.57 -8.00
CA TRP A 22 8.96 -14.62 -7.04
C TRP A 22 8.21 -15.77 -7.72
N ARG A 23 8.39 -16.97 -7.19
CA ARG A 23 7.64 -18.16 -7.62
C ARG A 23 7.26 -19.05 -6.45
N GLU A 24 6.19 -19.80 -6.63
CA GLU A 24 5.72 -20.79 -5.66
C GLU A 24 6.64 -22.02 -5.56
N SER A 25 7.32 -22.39 -6.65
CA SER A 25 8.12 -23.61 -6.72
C SER A 25 9.45 -23.46 -5.97
N ARG A 26 9.57 -24.20 -4.86
CA ARG A 26 10.73 -24.17 -3.94
C ARG A 26 11.77 -25.24 -4.23
N GLN A 27 11.50 -26.15 -5.18
CA GLN A 27 12.38 -27.30 -5.46
C GLN A 27 13.70 -26.89 -6.12
N ASN A 28 13.74 -25.74 -6.80
CA ASN A 28 14.94 -25.22 -7.44
C ASN A 28 15.27 -23.85 -6.83
N PRO A 29 16.38 -23.68 -6.10
CA PRO A 29 16.81 -22.34 -5.68
C PRO A 29 17.27 -21.55 -6.91
N ILE A 30 16.88 -20.28 -6.99
CA ILE A 30 17.43 -19.33 -7.96
C ILE A 30 18.31 -18.35 -7.18
N THR A 31 19.56 -18.23 -7.60
CA THR A 31 20.52 -17.27 -7.03
C THR A 31 20.79 -16.08 -7.95
N VAL A 32 20.25 -16.10 -9.18
CA VAL A 32 20.42 -15.05 -10.19
C VAL A 32 19.04 -14.48 -10.52
N ARG A 33 18.85 -13.18 -10.30
CA ARG A 33 17.61 -12.50 -10.67
C ARG A 33 17.59 -12.21 -12.17
N ASP A 34 16.40 -12.24 -12.76
CA ASP A 34 16.20 -11.73 -14.10
C ASP A 34 16.14 -10.20 -14.03
N GLU A 35 17.01 -9.55 -14.80
CA GLU A 35 17.13 -8.09 -14.87
C GLU A 35 16.49 -7.54 -16.16
N THR A 36 15.80 -8.39 -16.94
CA THR A 36 15.15 -7.98 -18.17
C THR A 36 14.07 -6.93 -17.87
N PRO A 37 14.11 -5.76 -18.51
CA PRO A 37 13.08 -4.74 -18.30
C PRO A 37 11.71 -5.26 -18.69
N THR A 38 10.74 -5.11 -17.79
CA THR A 38 9.35 -5.48 -18.05
C THR A 38 8.41 -4.33 -17.75
N PRO A 39 7.47 -3.99 -18.67
CA PRO A 39 6.47 -2.96 -18.40
C PRO A 39 5.48 -3.39 -17.30
N LEU A 40 5.41 -4.69 -16.96
CA LEU A 40 4.49 -5.19 -15.95
C LEU A 40 4.85 -4.69 -14.54
N GLN A 41 6.14 -4.55 -14.22
CA GLN A 41 6.62 -4.08 -12.92
C GLN A 41 6.14 -2.67 -12.57
N PRO A 42 6.38 -1.63 -13.40
CA PRO A 42 5.84 -0.31 -13.12
C PRO A 42 4.31 -0.27 -13.22
N LEU A 43 3.69 -1.02 -14.13
CA LEU A 43 2.23 -1.00 -14.29
C LEU A 43 1.49 -1.58 -13.07
N ILE A 44 1.99 -2.67 -12.49
CA ILE A 44 1.36 -3.30 -11.33
C ILE A 44 1.52 -2.46 -10.05
N LEU A 45 2.62 -1.69 -9.93
CA LEU A 45 2.78 -0.74 -8.84
C LEU A 45 1.91 0.49 -9.02
N ALA A 46 1.87 1.07 -10.22
CA ALA A 46 1.11 2.29 -10.49
C ALA A 46 -0.41 2.11 -10.39
N ASN A 47 -0.93 0.96 -10.83
CA ASN A 47 -2.37 0.72 -11.00
C ASN A 47 -2.90 -0.43 -10.14
N GLY A 48 -2.03 -1.19 -9.48
CA GLY A 48 -2.43 -2.37 -8.71
C GLY A 48 -2.95 -2.03 -7.32
N VAL A 49 -3.66 -3.00 -6.74
CA VAL A 49 -4.25 -2.90 -5.39
C VAL A 49 -3.16 -2.69 -4.33
N VAL A 50 -2.00 -3.32 -4.48
CA VAL A 50 -0.89 -3.17 -3.52
C VAL A 50 -0.33 -1.76 -3.55
N GLY A 51 -0.09 -1.18 -4.72
CA GLY A 51 0.37 0.21 -4.85
C GLY A 51 -0.61 1.18 -4.20
N SER A 52 -1.90 1.07 -4.53
CA SER A 52 -2.94 1.89 -3.90
C SER A 52 -3.01 1.73 -2.37
N ARG A 53 -2.77 0.52 -1.84
CA ARG A 53 -2.74 0.27 -0.39
C ARG A 53 -1.51 0.86 0.29
N ILE A 54 -0.36 0.90 -0.38
CA ILE A 54 0.86 1.52 0.16
C ILE A 54 0.70 3.04 0.21
N THR A 55 0.10 3.63 -0.83
CA THR A 55 0.00 5.09 -0.95
C THR A 55 -1.16 5.67 -0.14
N ARG A 56 -2.24 4.92 0.09
CA ARG A 56 -3.40 5.39 0.86
C ARG A 56 -3.09 5.51 2.36
N LEU A 57 -3.35 6.68 2.93
CA LEU A 57 -3.28 6.92 4.37
C LEU A 57 -4.57 6.47 5.03
N SER A 58 -4.59 5.23 5.52
CA SER A 58 -5.65 4.68 6.39
C SER A 58 -5.26 4.76 7.87
N ASP A 59 -6.20 4.44 8.76
CA ASP A 59 -5.93 4.44 10.21
C ASP A 59 -4.94 3.35 10.67
N ASP A 60 -4.71 2.31 9.87
CA ASP A 60 -3.71 1.24 10.15
C ASP A 60 -2.36 1.52 9.47
N SER A 61 -2.22 2.66 8.78
CA SER A 61 -0.98 3.01 8.10
C SER A 61 0.02 3.64 9.08
N SER A 62 1.22 3.05 9.14
CA SER A 62 2.34 3.64 9.89
C SER A 62 2.68 5.07 9.45
N ILE A 63 2.47 5.41 8.17
CA ILE A 63 2.74 6.75 7.65
C ILE A 63 1.69 7.74 8.17
N THR A 64 0.44 7.31 8.36
CA THR A 64 -0.58 8.14 9.03
C THR A 64 -0.12 8.54 10.43
N GLU A 65 0.45 7.61 11.20
CA GLU A 65 1.00 7.95 12.52
C GLU A 65 2.18 8.92 12.42
N LEU A 66 3.11 8.71 11.47
CA LEU A 66 4.20 9.66 11.22
C LEU A 66 3.69 11.08 10.90
N CYS A 67 2.62 11.18 10.11
CA CYS A 67 2.00 12.46 9.78
C CYS A 67 1.37 13.12 11.03
N LEU A 68 0.88 12.36 11.99
CA LEU A 68 0.23 12.89 13.18
C LEU A 68 1.22 13.33 14.27
N GLU A 69 2.43 12.80 14.28
CA GLU A 69 3.49 13.18 15.20
C GLU A 69 3.86 14.67 15.07
N ASP A 70 4.24 15.28 16.19
CA ASP A 70 4.71 16.67 16.19
C ASP A 70 6.20 16.71 15.82
N ARG A 71 6.48 17.08 14.57
CA ARG A 71 7.83 17.13 14.00
C ARG A 71 7.92 18.18 12.89
N PRO A 72 9.13 18.69 12.59
CA PRO A 72 9.35 19.51 11.41
C PRO A 72 8.98 18.76 10.13
N LEU A 73 8.44 19.48 9.14
CA LEU A 73 8.04 18.89 7.85
C LEU A 73 9.22 18.24 7.11
N SER A 74 10.40 18.88 7.18
CA SER A 74 11.66 18.32 6.69
C SER A 74 11.98 16.94 7.27
N ASP A 75 11.76 16.76 8.58
CA ASP A 75 11.99 15.49 9.26
C ASP A 75 10.95 14.44 8.91
N LEU A 76 9.70 14.85 8.67
CA LEU A 76 8.65 13.96 8.16
C LEU A 76 9.03 13.42 6.78
N VAL A 77 9.40 14.30 5.84
CA VAL A 77 9.84 13.91 4.49
C VAL A 77 11.00 12.93 4.58
N ARG A 78 12.02 13.25 5.40
CA ARG A 78 13.17 12.37 5.62
C ARG A 78 12.78 11.00 6.17
N ALA A 79 11.86 10.94 7.14
CA ALA A 79 11.40 9.68 7.71
C ALA A 79 10.67 8.81 6.67
N VAL A 80 9.86 9.41 5.82
CA VAL A 80 9.12 8.72 4.76
C VAL A 80 10.08 8.17 3.69
N PHE A 81 11.08 8.95 3.28
CA PHE A 81 12.14 8.49 2.39
C PHE A 81 12.90 7.28 2.96
N LEU A 82 13.28 7.33 4.23
CA LEU A 82 13.94 6.21 4.90
C LEU A 82 13.03 4.97 4.97
N GLN A 83 11.74 5.15 5.18
CA GLN A 83 10.81 4.03 5.26
C GLN A 83 10.54 3.37 3.89
N LEU A 84 10.45 4.15 2.81
CA LEU A 84 10.14 3.62 1.47
C LEU A 84 11.36 3.26 0.64
N LEU A 85 12.38 4.11 0.64
CA LEU A 85 13.57 3.98 -0.21
C LEU A 85 14.83 3.57 0.58
N SER A 86 14.73 3.42 1.91
CA SER A 86 15.86 3.03 2.77
C SER A 86 17.09 3.95 2.67
N ARG A 87 16.88 5.21 2.26
CA ARG A 87 17.91 6.26 2.18
C ARG A 87 17.34 7.62 2.57
N PRO A 88 18.16 8.60 2.97
CA PRO A 88 17.69 9.97 3.12
C PRO A 88 17.41 10.61 1.74
N PRO A 89 16.53 11.63 1.69
CA PRO A 89 16.36 12.44 0.50
C PRO A 89 17.61 13.28 0.23
N THR A 90 17.83 13.63 -1.03
CA THR A 90 18.75 14.70 -1.41
C THR A 90 18.16 16.07 -1.03
N SER A 91 18.98 17.14 -1.05
CA SER A 91 18.51 18.48 -0.75
C SER A 91 17.38 18.95 -1.68
N ASP A 92 17.48 18.63 -2.98
CA ASP A 92 16.49 19.03 -3.99
C ASP A 92 15.18 18.26 -3.83
N GLU A 93 15.26 16.94 -3.62
CA GLU A 93 14.09 16.10 -3.34
C GLU A 93 13.37 16.54 -2.06
N GLN A 94 14.14 16.84 -1.01
CA GLN A 94 13.58 17.31 0.25
C GLN A 94 12.87 18.64 0.07
N GLN A 95 13.48 19.60 -0.63
CA GLN A 95 12.87 20.89 -0.89
C GLN A 95 11.58 20.75 -1.69
N MET A 96 11.59 19.94 -2.77
CA MET A 96 10.43 19.69 -3.62
C MET A 96 9.22 19.18 -2.80
N PHE A 97 9.43 18.21 -1.91
CA PHE A 97 8.34 17.66 -1.10
C PHE A 97 7.95 18.54 0.08
N VAL A 98 8.88 19.33 0.63
CA VAL A 98 8.54 20.37 1.60
C VAL A 98 7.60 21.40 0.95
N ASP A 99 7.94 21.89 -0.25
CA ASP A 99 7.12 22.86 -0.97
C ASP A 99 5.71 22.32 -1.28
N LEU A 100 5.60 21.03 -1.64
CA LEU A 100 4.32 20.37 -1.88
C LEU A 100 3.43 20.31 -0.62
N LEU A 101 4.04 20.08 0.55
CA LEU A 101 3.34 19.74 1.78
C LEU A 101 3.23 20.89 2.79
N ASP A 102 3.92 22.01 2.58
CA ASP A 102 4.03 23.13 3.52
C ASP A 102 2.66 23.77 3.81
N GLU A 103 1.88 24.00 2.76
CA GLU A 103 0.55 24.58 2.89
C GLU A 103 -0.35 23.67 3.74
N ASP A 104 -1.01 24.26 4.73
CA ASP A 104 -1.86 23.58 5.73
C ASP A 104 -1.13 22.53 6.60
N PHE A 105 0.21 22.41 6.57
CA PHE A 105 0.92 21.43 7.40
C PHE A 105 0.62 21.59 8.90
N ALA A 106 0.57 22.82 9.39
CA ALA A 106 0.26 23.10 10.80
C ALA A 106 -1.19 22.72 11.17
N GLN A 107 -2.12 22.84 10.22
CA GLN A 107 -3.54 22.52 10.39
C GLN A 107 -3.91 21.12 9.87
N ARG A 108 -2.93 20.29 9.48
CA ARG A 108 -3.18 19.01 8.80
C ARG A 108 -4.01 18.00 9.58
N ARG A 109 -4.05 18.12 10.91
CA ARG A 109 -4.82 17.23 11.78
C ARG A 109 -6.32 17.52 11.58
N GLY A 110 -7.06 16.47 11.23
CA GLY A 110 -8.51 16.51 11.05
C GLY A 110 -9.27 16.47 12.37
N THR A 111 -10.60 16.49 12.27
CA THR A 111 -11.53 16.37 13.41
C THR A 111 -11.83 14.92 13.79
N GLY A 112 -11.32 13.94 13.03
CA GLY A 112 -11.49 12.52 13.29
C GLY A 112 -11.03 12.14 14.70
N SER A 113 -11.93 11.50 15.45
CA SER A 113 -11.69 10.96 16.79
C SER A 113 -10.53 9.94 16.78
N ALA A 114 -9.93 9.73 17.95
CA ALA A 114 -8.82 8.81 18.20
C ALA A 114 -8.96 7.48 17.43
N ALA A 115 -7.87 7.06 16.77
CA ALA A 115 -7.68 5.82 16.00
C ALA A 115 -8.93 4.93 15.94
N THR A 116 -9.70 5.07 14.86
CA THR A 116 -10.92 4.31 14.65
C THR A 116 -10.61 2.82 14.80
N ALA A 117 -11.33 2.19 15.73
CA ALA A 117 -11.16 0.84 16.28
C ALA A 117 -10.23 -0.12 15.52
N LYS A 118 -9.20 -0.62 16.25
CA LYS A 118 -8.38 -1.82 15.96
C LYS A 118 -9.00 -2.70 14.88
N ARG A 119 -8.27 -2.83 13.76
CA ARG A 119 -8.49 -3.74 12.63
C ARG A 119 -9.64 -4.71 12.91
N ARG A 120 -10.82 -4.48 12.32
CA ARG A 120 -11.95 -5.43 12.45
C ARG A 120 -11.38 -6.84 12.26
N PRO A 121 -11.55 -7.76 13.21
CA PRO A 121 -10.95 -9.08 13.10
C PRO A 121 -11.35 -9.63 11.73
N ARG A 122 -10.35 -10.05 10.94
CA ARG A 122 -10.59 -10.63 9.60
C ARG A 122 -11.72 -11.63 9.79
N ARG A 123 -12.87 -11.38 9.17
CA ARG A 123 -14.01 -12.30 9.23
C ARG A 123 -13.45 -13.66 8.89
N THR A 124 -13.48 -14.60 9.85
CA THR A 124 -13.19 -16.00 9.56
C THR A 124 -14.17 -16.37 8.46
N THR A 125 -13.69 -16.50 7.24
CA THR A 125 -14.57 -16.70 6.10
C THR A 125 -15.33 -17.97 6.37
N ALA A 126 -16.66 -17.93 6.37
CA ALA A 126 -17.52 -19.10 6.54
C ALA A 126 -17.38 -20.12 5.38
N VAL A 127 -16.30 -20.00 4.58
CA VAL A 127 -15.96 -20.79 3.42
C VAL A 127 -14.75 -21.66 3.75
N SER A 128 -14.91 -22.96 3.54
CA SER A 128 -13.89 -23.98 3.74
C SER A 128 -13.96 -25.00 2.60
N TRP A 129 -13.10 -26.01 2.66
CA TRP A 129 -13.14 -27.11 1.71
C TRP A 129 -14.48 -27.87 1.75
N SER A 130 -15.22 -27.89 2.86
CA SER A 130 -16.47 -28.65 2.96
C SER A 130 -17.64 -28.00 2.25
N ASN A 131 -17.61 -26.67 1.99
CA ASN A 131 -18.72 -25.94 1.37
C ASN A 131 -18.34 -25.15 0.11
N HIS A 132 -17.15 -25.36 -0.44
CA HIS A 132 -16.63 -24.60 -1.58
C HIS A 132 -17.42 -24.76 -2.90
N LEU A 133 -18.33 -25.73 -2.98
CA LEU A 133 -19.23 -25.91 -4.12
C LEU A 133 -20.58 -25.19 -3.95
N SER A 134 -20.82 -24.58 -2.79
CA SER A 134 -22.04 -23.80 -2.55
C SER A 134 -22.03 -22.49 -3.32
N PRO A 135 -23.13 -22.09 -3.99
CA PRO A 135 -23.27 -20.76 -4.59
C PRO A 135 -23.03 -19.63 -3.57
N GLU A 136 -23.42 -19.84 -2.31
CA GLU A 136 -23.21 -18.87 -1.24
C GLU A 136 -21.72 -18.66 -0.93
N ALA A 137 -20.93 -19.74 -0.92
CA ALA A 137 -19.48 -19.67 -0.69
C ALA A 137 -18.77 -18.84 -1.77
N THR A 138 -19.20 -19.01 -3.03
CA THR A 138 -18.72 -18.19 -4.15
C THR A 138 -19.11 -16.71 -3.98
N ARG A 139 -20.37 -16.42 -3.62
CA ARG A 139 -20.83 -15.04 -3.37
C ARG A 139 -19.99 -14.35 -2.30
N ILE A 140 -19.76 -15.01 -1.16
CA ILE A 140 -18.95 -14.47 -0.05
C ILE A 140 -17.53 -14.13 -0.54
N LYS A 141 -16.92 -14.98 -1.38
CA LYS A 141 -15.57 -14.70 -1.90
C LYS A 141 -15.52 -13.56 -2.90
N ILE A 142 -16.55 -13.39 -3.73
CA ILE A 142 -16.66 -12.24 -4.64
C ILE A 142 -16.78 -10.94 -3.82
N GLU A 143 -17.60 -10.92 -2.76
CA GLU A 143 -17.71 -9.77 -1.86
C GLU A 143 -16.37 -9.45 -1.19
N LEU A 144 -15.67 -10.48 -0.68
CA LEU A 144 -14.34 -10.30 -0.09
C LEU A 144 -13.28 -9.83 -1.08
N GLU A 145 -13.40 -10.20 -2.36
CA GLU A 145 -12.54 -9.70 -3.40
C GLU A 145 -12.80 -8.22 -3.68
N GLN A 146 -14.07 -7.80 -3.71
CA GLN A 146 -14.44 -6.38 -3.82
C GLN A 146 -13.91 -5.57 -2.63
N GLU A 147 -14.09 -6.07 -1.40
CA GLU A 147 -13.52 -5.45 -0.19
C GLU A 147 -11.98 -5.38 -0.25
N ALA A 148 -11.33 -6.46 -0.70
CA ALA A 148 -9.88 -6.49 -0.84
C ALA A 148 -9.36 -5.47 -1.86
N ARG A 149 -10.07 -5.28 -2.98
CA ARG A 149 -9.76 -4.26 -3.99
C ARG A 149 -10.04 -2.84 -3.49
N ALA A 150 -11.14 -2.63 -2.78
CA ALA A 150 -11.51 -1.33 -2.23
C ALA A 150 -10.48 -0.82 -1.20
N GLY A 151 -9.90 -1.75 -0.42
CA GLY A 151 -8.92 -1.42 0.60
C GLY A 151 -9.55 -0.76 1.83
N ASP A 152 -8.70 -0.40 2.80
CA ASP A 152 -9.14 0.34 3.97
C ASP A 152 -9.51 1.77 3.55
N PRO A 153 -10.53 2.40 4.16
CA PRO A 153 -10.90 3.77 3.84
C PRO A 153 -9.77 4.75 4.21
N PRO A 154 -9.68 5.91 3.54
CA PRO A 154 -8.78 6.98 3.98
C PRO A 154 -9.10 7.44 5.40
N THR A 155 -8.07 7.86 6.13
CA THR A 155 -8.20 8.34 7.51
C THR A 155 -8.93 9.69 7.56
N GLU A 156 -9.80 9.84 8.56
CA GLU A 156 -10.44 11.12 8.92
C GLU A 156 -9.60 11.93 9.92
N ARG A 157 -8.50 11.36 10.41
CA ARG A 157 -7.58 12.02 11.37
C ARG A 157 -6.69 13.06 10.71
N LEU A 158 -6.63 13.06 9.37
CA LEU A 158 -5.94 14.07 8.56
C LEU A 158 -6.98 14.80 7.71
N ARG A 159 -6.77 16.10 7.49
CA ARG A 159 -7.57 16.89 6.54
C ARG A 159 -7.41 16.32 5.13
N PRO A 160 -8.50 16.10 4.38
CA PRO A 160 -8.43 15.48 3.05
C PRO A 160 -7.46 16.17 2.10
N GLU A 161 -7.43 17.50 2.06
CA GLU A 161 -6.63 18.28 1.12
C GLU A 161 -5.12 18.14 1.38
N TRP A 162 -4.73 18.02 2.64
CA TRP A 162 -3.33 17.77 3.00
C TRP A 162 -2.97 16.28 2.86
N ARG A 163 -3.88 15.38 3.26
CA ARG A 163 -3.72 13.94 3.11
C ARG A 163 -3.45 13.57 1.64
N GLU A 164 -4.23 14.09 0.70
CA GLU A 164 -4.08 13.78 -0.73
C GLU A 164 -2.70 14.16 -1.28
N ARG A 165 -2.17 15.33 -0.92
CA ARG A 165 -0.80 15.72 -1.30
C ARG A 165 0.27 14.81 -0.71
N MET A 166 0.06 14.32 0.51
CA MET A 166 0.93 13.31 1.12
C MET A 166 0.83 11.97 0.38
N GLU A 167 -0.37 11.55 -0.02
CA GLU A 167 -0.56 10.35 -0.84
C GLU A 167 0.07 10.48 -2.23
N ASP A 168 0.05 11.67 -2.84
CA ASP A 168 0.74 11.98 -4.09
C ASP A 168 2.27 11.86 -3.95
N MET A 169 2.84 12.36 -2.84
CA MET A 169 4.25 12.13 -2.51
C MET A 169 4.55 10.62 -2.43
N LEU A 170 3.75 9.85 -1.68
CA LEU A 170 3.94 8.41 -1.54
C LEU A 170 3.85 7.70 -2.90
N TRP A 171 2.87 8.08 -3.73
CA TRP A 171 2.71 7.53 -5.06
C TRP A 171 3.91 7.83 -5.95
N SER A 172 4.45 9.06 -5.89
CA SER A 172 5.64 9.46 -6.64
C SER A 172 6.87 8.66 -6.21
N LEU A 173 7.05 8.40 -4.92
CA LEU A 173 8.16 7.60 -4.41
C LEU A 173 8.06 6.12 -4.82
N VAL A 174 6.88 5.52 -4.68
CA VAL A 174 6.64 4.10 -5.05
C VAL A 174 6.78 3.88 -6.56
N ASN A 175 6.47 4.89 -7.38
CA ASN A 175 6.61 4.82 -8.83
C ASN A 175 7.92 5.43 -9.35
N SER A 176 8.83 5.80 -8.44
CA SER A 176 10.13 6.32 -8.84
C SER A 176 10.97 5.24 -9.54
N PRO A 177 11.85 5.62 -10.48
CA PRO A 177 12.77 4.65 -11.10
C PRO A 177 13.62 3.91 -10.09
N GLU A 178 13.93 4.54 -8.95
CA GLU A 178 14.68 3.93 -7.86
C GLU A 178 13.93 2.75 -7.24
N PHE A 179 12.64 2.92 -6.96
CA PHE A 179 11.83 1.85 -6.39
C PHE A 179 11.60 0.70 -7.38
N VAL A 180 11.44 1.02 -8.66
CA VAL A 180 11.09 0.03 -9.69
C VAL A 180 12.31 -0.72 -10.22
N PHE A 181 13.45 -0.05 -10.41
CA PHE A 181 14.56 -0.55 -11.24
C PHE A 181 15.91 -0.65 -10.54
N VAL A 182 16.08 -0.27 -9.27
CA VAL A 182 17.38 -0.39 -8.60
C VAL A 182 17.50 -1.77 -7.94
N PRO A 183 18.36 -2.68 -8.47
CA PRO A 183 18.63 -3.98 -7.87
C PRO A 183 19.38 -3.89 -6.54
#